data_AF-A0A9P7WQV0-F1
#
_entry.id   AF-A0A9P7WQV0-F1
#
_cell.length_a   1.000
_cell.length_b   1.000
_cell.length_c   1.000
_cell.angle_alpha   90.00
_cell.angle_beta   90.00
_cell.angle_gamma   90.00
#
_symmetry.space_group_name_H-M   'P 1'
#
loop_
_entity.id
_entity.type
_entity.pdbx_description
1 polymer ?
#
loop_
_entity_poly.entity_id
_entity_poly.type
_entity_poly.pdbx_seq_one_letter_code
_entity_poly.pdbx_strand_id
1 'polypeptide(L)'
;MGVIIQGEKGNITIPWVLCRPESFTINIQGKESEKHDYSVPHGHGLHWEADACARAIRDGKLEAEVCSWDASLAVMKIMDEVRKQGCLKFPDEIESLREE
;
A
#
# COMPACT_ATOMS: atom_id res chain seq x y z
N MET A 1 -2.81 4.96 -15.35
CA MET A 1 -1.35 5.04 -15.18
C MET A 1 -0.97 4.04 -14.09
N GLY A 2 -0.27 2.93 -14.39
CA GLY A 2 0.05 1.88 -13.40
C GLY A 2 1.29 2.19 -12.54
N VAL A 3 1.73 1.21 -11.73
CA VAL A 3 3.02 1.25 -11.01
C VAL A 3 4.02 0.37 -11.73
N ILE A 4 5.25 0.87 -11.89
CA ILE A 4 6.37 0.09 -12.43
C ILE A 4 7.47 0.06 -11.37
N ILE A 5 7.89 -1.14 -10.99
CA ILE A 5 9.03 -1.38 -10.12
C ILE A 5 10.18 -1.82 -11.03
N GLN A 6 11.25 -1.02 -11.10
CA GLN A 6 12.38 -1.27 -11.99
C GLN A 6 13.62 -1.71 -11.21
N GLY A 7 14.38 -2.63 -11.80
CA GLY A 7 15.70 -3.04 -11.33
C GLY A 7 16.62 -3.35 -12.50
N GLU A 8 17.86 -3.70 -12.21
CA GLU A 8 18.90 -3.90 -13.23
C GLU A 8 18.57 -5.01 -14.25
N LYS A 9 17.82 -6.02 -13.82
CA LYS A 9 17.51 -7.21 -14.61
C LYS A 9 16.17 -7.14 -15.35
N GLY A 10 15.38 -6.09 -15.12
CA GLY A 10 14.00 -6.06 -15.59
C GLY A 10 13.08 -5.17 -14.77
N ASN A 11 11.78 -5.33 -14.98
CA ASN A 11 10.76 -4.58 -14.27
C ASN A 11 9.52 -5.43 -13.96
N ILE A 12 8.79 -5.00 -12.94
CA ILE A 12 7.46 -5.50 -12.60
C ILE A 12 6.48 -4.37 -12.89
N THR A 13 5.44 -4.66 -13.67
CA THR A 13 4.39 -3.71 -14.00
C THR A 13 3.08 -4.14 -13.37
N ILE A 14 2.47 -3.25 -12.60
CA ILE A 14 1.13 -3.43 -12.02
C ILE A 14 0.20 -2.46 -12.76
N PRO A 15 -0.88 -2.94 -13.40
CA PRO A 15 -1.81 -2.09 -14.12
C PRO A 15 -2.56 -1.14 -13.16
N TRP A 16 -3.35 -0.24 -13.73
CA TRP A 16 -4.18 0.70 -12.96
C TRP A 16 -5.14 -0.05 -12.01
N VAL A 17 -5.79 0.62 -11.05
CA VAL A 17 -6.52 -0.06 -9.94
C VAL A 17 -5.56 -0.66 -8.89
N LEU A 18 -4.63 0.16 -8.41
CA LEU A 18 -3.61 -0.23 -7.41
C LEU A 18 -4.19 -0.56 -6.03
N CYS A 19 -5.37 -0.04 -5.70
CA CYS A 19 -6.07 -0.40 -4.47
C CYS A 19 -6.59 -1.85 -4.49
N ARG A 20 -6.62 -2.49 -5.66
CA ARG A 20 -7.12 -3.85 -5.86
C ARG A 20 -6.55 -4.45 -7.15
N PRO A 21 -5.25 -4.72 -7.23
CA PRO A 21 -4.64 -5.24 -8.45
C PRO A 21 -5.09 -6.68 -8.69
N GLU A 22 -5.51 -6.98 -9.92
CA GLU A 22 -5.89 -8.33 -10.36
C GLU A 22 -4.82 -8.99 -11.23
N SER A 23 -3.75 -8.28 -11.57
CA SER A 23 -2.64 -8.86 -12.30
C SER A 23 -1.36 -8.07 -12.11
N PHE A 24 -0.25 -8.70 -12.41
CA PHE A 24 1.03 -8.02 -12.62
C PHE A 24 1.82 -8.74 -13.71
N THR A 25 2.72 -8.01 -14.35
CA THR A 25 3.59 -8.53 -15.41
C THR A 25 5.04 -8.41 -14.98
N ILE A 26 5.80 -9.50 -15.07
CA ILE A 26 7.24 -9.51 -14.85
C ILE A 26 7.95 -9.56 -16.21
N ASN A 27 8.77 -8.55 -16.47
CA ASN A 27 9.63 -8.47 -17.64
C ASN A 27 11.09 -8.64 -17.21
N ILE A 28 11.72 -9.75 -17.58
CA ILE A 28 13.15 -10.01 -17.33
C ILE A 28 13.90 -9.97 -18.65
N GLN A 29 15.07 -9.32 -18.68
CA GLN A 29 15.90 -9.25 -19.88
C GLN A 29 16.27 -10.65 -20.40
N GLY A 30 16.09 -10.87 -21.70
CA GLY A 30 16.41 -12.14 -22.35
C GLY A 30 15.45 -13.29 -22.01
N LYS A 31 14.35 -13.03 -21.31
CA LYS A 31 13.26 -13.98 -21.07
C LYS A 31 11.95 -13.46 -21.65
N GLU A 32 11.02 -14.39 -21.87
CA GLU A 32 9.66 -14.03 -22.22
C GLU A 32 8.97 -13.36 -21.02
N SER A 33 8.11 -12.38 -21.31
CA SER A 33 7.29 -11.70 -20.31
C SER A 33 6.34 -12.68 -19.65
N GLU A 34 6.28 -12.69 -18.33
CA GLU A 34 5.35 -13.53 -17.57
C GLU A 34 4.24 -12.65 -16.98
N LYS A 35 2.99 -12.95 -17.32
CA LYS A 35 1.82 -12.28 -16.74
C LYS A 35 1.18 -13.20 -15.73
N HIS A 36 0.96 -12.69 -14.53
CA HIS A 36 0.25 -13.38 -13.46
C HIS A 36 -1.10 -12.72 -13.25
N ASP A 37 -2.16 -13.50 -13.36
CA ASP A 37 -3.54 -13.08 -13.13
C ASP A 37 -4.05 -13.65 -11.80
N TYR A 38 -4.66 -12.78 -11.00
CA TYR A 38 -5.25 -13.08 -9.70
C TYR A 38 -6.69 -12.59 -9.68
N SER A 39 -7.62 -13.53 -9.49
CA SER A 39 -9.01 -13.16 -9.27
C SER A 39 -9.20 -12.69 -7.84
N VAL A 40 -9.71 -11.47 -7.67
CA VAL A 40 -10.17 -10.99 -6.36
C VAL A 40 -11.62 -11.45 -6.18
N PRO A 41 -11.90 -12.32 -5.18
CA PRO A 41 -13.24 -12.79 -4.89
C PRO A 41 -14.18 -11.64 -4.47
N HIS A 42 -15.47 -11.94 -4.26
CA HIS A 42 -16.48 -10.97 -3.84
C HIS A 42 -16.03 -10.06 -2.68
N GLY A 43 -16.55 -8.83 -2.65
CA GLY A 43 -16.25 -7.86 -1.59
C GLY A 43 -14.98 -7.04 -1.83
N HIS A 44 -14.62 -6.80 -3.10
CA HIS A 44 -13.58 -5.85 -3.52
C HIS A 44 -12.18 -6.08 -2.91
N GLY A 45 -11.90 -7.27 -2.37
CA GLY A 45 -10.61 -7.60 -1.76
C GLY A 45 -10.42 -7.08 -0.32
N LEU A 46 -11.43 -6.46 0.30
CA LEU A 46 -11.33 -5.98 1.69
C LEU A 46 -11.29 -7.13 2.72
N HIS A 47 -11.69 -8.34 2.32
CA HIS A 47 -11.64 -9.51 3.20
C HIS A 47 -10.20 -9.88 3.61
N TRP A 48 -9.18 -9.59 2.80
CA TRP A 48 -7.79 -9.93 3.13
C TRP A 48 -7.26 -9.12 4.32
N GLU A 49 -7.56 -7.82 4.38
CA GLU A 49 -7.19 -6.95 5.50
C GLU A 49 -8.02 -7.23 6.76
N ALA A 50 -9.33 -7.51 6.59
CA ALA A 50 -10.20 -7.92 7.70
C ALA A 50 -9.69 -9.21 8.36
N ASP A 51 -9.30 -10.19 7.55
CA ASP A 51 -8.71 -11.44 8.01
C ASP A 51 -7.35 -11.25 8.70
N ALA A 52 -6.51 -10.32 8.21
CA ALA A 52 -5.25 -10.00 8.85
C ALA A 52 -5.47 -9.39 10.24
N CYS A 53 -6.45 -8.50 10.38
CA CYS A 53 -6.86 -7.92 11.66
C CYS A 53 -7.42 -9.00 12.61
N ALA A 54 -8.33 -9.84 12.12
CA ALA A 54 -8.91 -10.93 12.90
C ALA A 54 -7.85 -11.92 13.41
N ARG A 55 -6.87 -12.27 12.57
CA ARG A 55 -5.72 -13.11 12.99
C ARG A 55 -4.87 -12.43 14.06
N ALA A 56 -4.56 -11.14 13.93
CA ALA A 56 -3.80 -10.40 14.93
C ALA A 56 -4.51 -10.38 16.29
N ILE A 57 -5.82 -10.08 16.30
CA ILE A 57 -6.65 -10.08 17.52
C ILE A 57 -6.68 -11.47 18.15
N ARG A 58 -6.95 -12.51 17.36
CA ARG A 58 -6.98 -13.91 17.84
C ARG A 58 -5.67 -14.30 18.52
N ASP A 59 -4.54 -13.85 17.96
CA ASP A 59 -3.20 -14.19 18.45
C ASP A 59 -2.74 -13.24 19.58
N GLY A 60 -3.59 -12.33 20.05
CA GLY A 60 -3.28 -11.36 21.12
C GLY A 60 -2.24 -10.30 20.73
N LYS A 61 -2.04 -10.08 19.43
CA LYS A 61 -1.12 -9.07 18.92
C LYS A 61 -1.79 -7.70 18.88
N LEU A 62 -0.99 -6.65 19.05
CA LEU A 62 -1.45 -5.26 18.96
C LEU A 62 -1.41 -4.70 17.53
N GLU A 63 -0.70 -5.39 16.62
CA GLU A 63 -0.53 -5.01 15.23
C GLU A 63 -0.44 -6.24 14.31
N ALA A 64 -0.72 -6.04 13.02
CA ALA A 64 -0.54 -7.06 12.01
C ALA A 64 0.87 -6.96 11.41
N GLU A 65 1.54 -8.10 11.20
CA GLU A 65 2.93 -8.13 10.69
C GLU A 65 3.07 -7.47 9.31
N VAL A 66 2.07 -7.62 8.44
CA VAL A 66 2.05 -7.01 7.10
C VAL A 66 1.77 -5.50 7.15
N CYS A 67 1.20 -4.99 8.24
CA CYS A 67 0.84 -3.58 8.43
C CYS A 67 1.23 -3.15 9.86
N SER A 68 2.54 -3.00 10.09
CA SER A 68 3.07 -2.56 11.37
C SER A 68 2.84 -1.06 11.61
N TRP A 69 2.90 -0.66 12.88
CA TRP A 69 2.85 0.74 13.29
C TRP A 69 4.02 1.53 12.72
N ASP A 70 5.22 0.95 12.70
CA ASP A 70 6.40 1.60 12.12
C ASP A 70 6.23 1.89 10.63
N ALA A 71 5.68 0.94 9.86
CA ALA A 71 5.39 1.14 8.45
C ALA A 71 4.31 2.22 8.26
N SER A 72 3.26 2.20 9.09
CA SER A 72 2.20 3.21 9.07
C SER A 72 2.72 4.61 9.36
N LEU A 73 3.56 4.76 10.40
CA LEU A 73 4.21 6.02 10.76
C LEU A 73 5.16 6.51 9.66
N ALA A 74 5.91 5.60 9.01
CA ALA A 74 6.78 5.97 7.90
C ALA A 74 6.00 6.57 6.73
N VAL A 75 4.86 5.96 6.36
CA VAL A 75 3.97 6.48 5.30
C VAL A 75 3.42 7.85 5.69
N MET A 76 2.90 8.01 6.91
CA MET A 76 2.33 9.28 7.37
C MET A 76 3.37 10.41 7.37
N LYS A 77 4.60 10.13 7.83
CA LYS A 77 5.70 11.11 7.78
C LYS A 77 6.04 11.55 6.36
N ILE A 78 6.03 10.64 5.39
CA ILE A 78 6.25 10.98 3.98
C ILE A 78 5.11 11.86 3.47
N MET A 79 3.86 11.51 3.77
CA MET A 79 2.69 12.29 3.35
C MET A 79 2.72 13.71 3.92
N ASP A 80 3.06 13.87 5.20
CA ASP A 80 3.20 15.19 5.84
C ASP A 80 4.31 16.02 5.23
N GLU A 81 5.46 15.42 4.91
CA GLU A 81 6.57 16.14 4.28
C GLU A 81 6.22 16.58 2.85
N VAL A 82 5.57 15.73 2.05
CA VAL A 82 5.07 16.10 0.71
C VAL A 82 4.07 17.25 0.81
N ARG A 83 3.15 17.18 1.76
CA ARG A 83 2.14 18.21 2.01
C ARG A 83 2.79 19.55 2.39
N LYS A 84 3.79 19.52 3.27
CA LYS A 84 4.57 20.69 3.70
C LYS A 84 5.32 21.33 2.52
N GLN A 85 5.99 20.53 1.69
CA GLN A 85 6.68 21.02 0.48
C GLN A 85 5.70 21.62 -0.53
N GLY A 86 4.46 21.11 -0.58
CA GLY A 86 3.37 21.64 -1.39
C GLY A 86 2.63 22.84 -0.79
N CYS A 87 3.08 23.38 0.35
CA CYS A 87 2.41 24.48 1.08
C CYS A 87 0.94 24.20 1.42
N LEU A 88 0.53 22.93 1.49
CA LEU A 88 -0.83 22.53 1.83
C LEU A 88 -0.96 22.43 3.36
N LYS A 89 -1.80 23.27 3.96
CA LYS A 89 -2.13 23.21 5.39
C LYS A 89 -3.59 22.81 5.57
N PHE A 90 -3.87 21.92 6.51
CA PHE A 90 -5.24 21.72 6.95
C PHE A 90 -5.68 22.88 7.86
N PRO A 91 -6.99 23.06 8.09
CA PRO A 91 -7.49 23.98 9.11
C PRO A 91 -6.85 23.73 10.48
N ASP A 92 -6.67 24.79 11.26
CA ASP A 92 -5.95 24.75 12.54
C ASP A 92 -6.60 23.76 13.53
N GLU A 93 -7.91 23.57 13.46
CA GLU A 93 -8.65 22.60 14.28
C GLU A 93 -8.19 21.15 14.04
N ILE A 94 -7.77 20.83 12.81
CA ILE A 94 -7.34 19.48 12.39
C ILE A 94 -5.84 19.28 12.61
N GLU A 95 -5.03 20.33 12.50
CA GLU A 95 -3.57 20.28 12.74
C GLU A 95 -3.20 20.26 14.23
N SER A 96 -4.15 20.61 15.11
CA SER A 96 -3.92 20.58 16.55
C SER A 96 -3.73 19.14 17.06
N LEU A 97 -2.57 18.86 17.67
CA LEU A 97 -2.25 17.51 18.18
C LEU A 97 -2.91 17.21 19.55
N ARG A 98 -3.64 18.19 20.12
CA ARG A 98 -4.55 18.18 21.28
C ARG A 98 -4.97 19.63 21.57
N GLU A 99 -6.20 19.84 22.02
CA GLU A 99 -6.67 21.12 22.55
C GLU A 99 -5.93 21.45 23.86
N GLU A 100 -5.32 22.64 23.92
CA GLU A 100 -5.27 23.47 25.13
C GLU A 100 -6.18 24.69 24.91
#